data_AF-A0A0B7BUX9-F1
#
_entry.id   AF-A0A0B7BUX9-F1
#
_cell.length_a   1.000
_cell.length_b   1.000
_cell.length_c   1.000
_cell.angle_alpha   90.00
_cell.angle_beta   90.00
_cell.angle_gamma   90.00
#
_symmetry.space_group_name_H-M   'P 1'
#
loop_
_entity.id
_entity.type
_entity.pdbx_description
1 polymer ?
#
loop_
_entity_poly.entity_id
_entity_poly.type
_entity_poly.pdbx_seq_one_letter_code
_entity_poly.pdbx_strand_id
1 'polypeptide(L)'
;MSTAFLKAHISESHGNAMPYVCSLCGKGYLSSAGLHLHKLLHQGKSFDCLVCDMKFSQKSNLKRHLARVHNLAVCSTCSNMFSIGQEYNQHVLYCQK
;
A
#
# COMPACT_ATOMS: atom_id res chain seq x y z
N MET A 1 11.10 -20.97 24.95
CA MET A 1 11.44 -19.55 24.78
C MET A 1 10.15 -18.75 24.85
N SER A 2 9.83 -18.25 26.06
CA SER A 2 8.56 -17.61 26.37
C SER A 2 8.39 -16.31 25.60
N THR A 3 7.28 -16.20 24.88
CA THR A 3 6.84 -15.02 24.11
C THR A 3 6.79 -13.71 24.92
N ALA A 4 6.86 -13.82 26.25
CA ALA A 4 7.00 -12.70 27.19
C ALA A 4 8.32 -11.93 27.04
N PHE A 5 9.44 -12.61 26.77
CA PHE A 5 10.75 -11.96 26.68
C PHE A 5 10.91 -11.09 25.43
N LEU A 6 10.32 -11.50 24.31
CA LEU A 6 10.37 -10.73 23.07
C LEU A 6 9.57 -9.42 23.16
N LYS A 7 8.43 -9.44 23.86
CA LYS A 7 7.63 -8.23 24.09
C LYS A 7 8.38 -7.19 24.93
N ALA A 8 9.11 -7.63 25.96
CA ALA A 8 9.89 -6.76 26.83
C ALA A 8 11.14 -6.19 26.12
N HIS A 9 11.89 -7.03 25.40
CA HIS A 9 13.10 -6.62 24.66
C HIS A 9 12.82 -5.48 23.65
N ILE A 10 11.68 -5.54 22.95
CA ILE A 10 11.28 -4.51 21.98
C ILE A 10 10.85 -3.20 22.67
N SER A 11 10.30 -3.28 23.90
CA SER A 11 9.80 -2.13 24.64
C SER A 11 10.91 -1.19 25.14
N GLU A 12 12.09 -1.73 25.48
CA GLU A 12 13.13 -0.96 26.17
C GLU A 12 14.26 -0.47 25.25
N SER A 13 14.50 -1.13 24.11
CA SER A 13 15.60 -0.74 23.17
C SER A 13 15.12 -0.05 21.89
N HIS A 14 13.84 -0.17 21.54
CA HIS A 14 13.25 0.52 20.40
C HIS A 14 12.05 1.33 20.90
N GLY A 15 12.24 2.61 21.19
CA GLY A 15 11.18 3.54 21.67
C GLY A 15 9.95 3.70 20.75
N ASN A 16 9.85 2.91 19.68
CA ASN A 16 8.67 2.68 18.86
C ASN A 16 8.24 1.21 19.02
N ALA A 17 7.64 0.86 20.16
CA ALA A 17 7.03 -0.45 20.34
C ALA A 17 5.88 -0.60 19.34
N MET A 18 6.15 -1.30 18.24
CA MET A 18 5.16 -1.63 17.22
C MET A 18 4.44 -2.91 17.66
N PRO A 19 3.18 -2.85 18.16
CA PRO A 19 2.49 -4.02 18.72
C PRO A 19 2.25 -5.15 17.72
N TYR A 20 2.36 -4.87 16.41
CA TYR A 20 2.11 -5.83 15.34
C TYR A 20 3.36 -6.00 14.47
N VAL A 21 4.05 -7.14 14.63
CA VAL A 21 5.31 -7.42 13.92
C VAL A 21 5.11 -8.53 12.88
N CYS A 22 5.72 -8.37 11.71
CA CYS A 22 5.73 -9.40 10.68
C CYS A 22 6.71 -10.52 11.06
N SER A 23 6.21 -11.74 11.15
CA SER A 23 7.02 -12.92 11.46
C SER A 23 7.97 -13.34 10.33
N LEU A 24 7.75 -12.87 9.10
CA LEU A 24 8.58 -13.22 7.94
C LEU A 24 9.82 -12.32 7.80
N CYS A 25 9.69 -11.02 8.09
CA CYS A 25 10.76 -10.04 7.86
C CYS A 25 11.04 -9.13 9.06
N GLY A 26 10.35 -9.31 10.19
CA GLY A 26 10.56 -8.53 11.42
C GLY A 26 10.03 -7.10 11.39
N LYS A 27 9.37 -6.66 10.32
CA LYS A 27 8.88 -5.28 10.20
C LYS A 27 7.69 -5.01 11.14
N GLY A 28 7.77 -3.94 11.92
CA GLY A 28 6.76 -3.54 12.90
C GLY A 28 5.73 -2.54 12.36
N TYR A 29 4.49 -2.66 12.83
CA TYR A 29 3.34 -1.81 12.52
C TYR A 29 2.58 -1.39 13.79
N LEU A 30 2.03 -0.18 13.76
CA LEU A 30 1.22 0.37 14.86
C LEU A 30 -0.19 -0.24 14.92
N SER A 31 -0.65 -0.89 13.85
CA SER A 31 -1.98 -1.48 13.74
C SER A 31 -1.96 -2.86 13.12
N SER A 32 -2.93 -3.70 13.53
CA SER A 32 -3.15 -5.04 12.96
C SER A 32 -3.48 -4.96 11.47
N ALA A 33 -4.24 -3.96 11.05
CA ALA A 33 -4.56 -3.69 9.65
C ALA A 33 -3.30 -3.37 8.83
N GLY A 34 -2.36 -2.58 9.38
CA GLY A 34 -1.08 -2.29 8.73
C GLY A 34 -0.24 -3.54 8.52
N LEU A 35 -0.16 -4.40 9.53
CA LEU A 35 0.52 -5.70 9.43
C LEU A 35 -0.17 -6.63 8.42
N HIS A 36 -1.50 -6.67 8.42
CA HIS A 36 -2.27 -7.48 7.46
C HIS A 36 -1.97 -7.05 6.02
N LEU A 37 -2.09 -5.77 5.71
CA LEU A 37 -1.81 -5.23 4.37
C LEU A 37 -0.36 -5.49 3.94
N HIS A 38 0.59 -5.40 4.86
CA HIS A 38 1.97 -5.76 4.59
C HIS A 38 2.13 -7.25 4.25
N LYS A 39 1.46 -8.16 4.97
CA LYS A 39 1.52 -9.60 4.69
C LYS A 39 1.03 -9.96 3.29
N LEU A 40 0.13 -9.17 2.71
CA LEU A 40 -0.32 -9.38 1.33
C LEU A 40 0.83 -9.27 0.31
N LEU A 41 1.84 -8.43 0.59
CA LEU A 41 3.03 -8.32 -0.26
C LEU A 41 3.84 -9.63 -0.29
N HIS A 42 3.95 -10.32 0.85
CA HIS A 42 4.63 -11.61 0.92
C HIS A 42 3.89 -12.72 0.18
N GLN A 43 2.56 -12.59 0.06
CA GLN A 43 1.71 -13.53 -0.66
C GLN A 43 1.59 -13.20 -2.16
N GLY A 44 2.31 -12.18 -2.65
CA GLY A 44 2.19 -11.70 -4.03
C GLY A 44 0.85 -11.01 -4.34
N LYS A 45 0.01 -10.75 -3.32
CA LYS A 45 -1.22 -9.97 -3.45
C LYS A 45 -0.90 -8.49 -3.31
N SER A 46 -0.24 -7.95 -4.34
CA SER A 46 0.06 -6.52 -4.47
C SER A 46 -0.79 -5.85 -5.54
N PHE A 47 -0.84 -4.53 -5.47
CA PHE A 47 -1.28 -3.67 -6.56
C PHE A 47 -0.04 -3.25 -7.33
N ASP A 48 0.15 -3.85 -8.49
CA ASP A 48 1.31 -3.60 -9.34
C ASP A 48 1.08 -2.35 -10.19
N CYS A 49 2.15 -1.58 -10.39
CA CYS A 49 2.13 -0.51 -11.37
C CYS A 49 2.21 -1.12 -12.77
N LEU A 50 1.35 -0.69 -13.70
CA LEU A 50 1.40 -1.17 -15.09
C LEU A 50 2.46 -0.43 -15.93
N VAL A 51 3.09 0.60 -15.37
CA VAL A 51 4.09 1.44 -16.05
C VAL A 51 5.52 1.13 -15.56
N CYS A 52 5.69 0.61 -14.35
CA CYS A 52 6.98 0.24 -13.78
C CYS A 52 6.86 -0.97 -12.84
N ASP A 53 8.00 -1.52 -12.38
CA ASP A 53 8.02 -2.74 -11.55
C ASP A 53 7.63 -2.50 -10.06
N MET A 54 7.11 -1.32 -9.72
CA MET A 54 6.74 -1.01 -8.33
C MET A 54 5.45 -1.71 -7.90
N LYS A 55 5.49 -2.29 -6.69
CA LYS A 55 4.37 -3.01 -6.07
C LYS A 55 3.91 -2.32 -4.80
N PHE A 56 2.60 -2.20 -4.63
CA PHE A 56 1.99 -1.52 -3.49
C PHE A 56 1.05 -2.45 -2.72
N SER A 57 1.05 -2.33 -1.39
CA SER A 57 0.11 -3.09 -0.53
C SER A 57 -1.30 -2.53 -0.52
N GLN A 58 -1.50 -1.32 -1.06
CA GLN A 58 -2.78 -0.61 -1.04
C GLN A 58 -3.04 0.09 -2.39
N LYS A 59 -4.29 0.04 -2.86
CA LYS A 59 -4.74 0.71 -4.08
C LYS A 59 -4.58 2.23 -4.01
N SER A 60 -4.79 2.84 -2.85
CA SER A 60 -4.57 4.28 -2.61
C SER A 60 -3.10 4.68 -2.82
N ASN A 61 -2.17 3.84 -2.37
CA ASN A 61 -0.74 4.06 -2.56
C ASN A 61 -0.36 3.94 -4.05
N LEU A 62 -0.89 2.95 -4.77
CA LEU A 62 -0.69 2.84 -6.22
C LEU A 62 -1.25 4.07 -6.95
N LYS A 63 -2.49 4.51 -6.65
CA LYS A 63 -3.08 5.71 -7.26
C LYS A 63 -2.22 6.96 -7.04
N ARG A 64 -1.73 7.15 -5.82
CA ARG A 64 -0.83 8.27 -5.48
C ARG A 64 0.49 8.15 -6.24
N HIS A 65 1.04 6.95 -6.37
CA HIS A 65 2.26 6.72 -7.15
C HIS A 65 2.04 7.05 -8.63
N LEU A 66 0.97 6.54 -9.25
CA LEU A 66 0.62 6.84 -10.65
C LEU A 66 0.48 8.34 -10.88
N ALA A 67 -0.16 9.07 -9.96
CA ALA A 67 -0.34 10.50 -10.10
C ALA A 67 0.97 11.29 -9.96
N ARG A 68 1.86 10.90 -9.03
CA ARG A 68 3.07 11.68 -8.70
C ARG A 68 4.29 11.30 -9.54
N VAL A 69 4.38 10.06 -10.01
CA VAL A 69 5.54 9.53 -10.73
C VAL A 69 5.26 9.40 -12.22
N HIS A 70 4.04 9.01 -12.59
CA HIS A 70 3.65 8.79 -13.99
C HIS A 70 2.72 9.86 -14.54
N ASN A 71 2.27 10.82 -13.71
CA ASN A 71 1.28 11.83 -14.08
C ASN A 71 -0.01 11.20 -14.68
N LEU A 72 -0.42 10.04 -14.14
CA LEU A 72 -1.61 9.29 -14.57
C LEU A 72 -2.70 9.30 -13.48
N ALA A 73 -3.95 9.41 -13.90
CA ALA A 73 -5.14 9.26 -13.07
C ALA A 73 -5.92 7.99 -13.47
N VAL A 74 -6.44 7.27 -12.47
CA VAL A 74 -7.25 6.06 -12.68
C VAL A 74 -8.71 6.39 -12.42
N CYS A 75 -9.56 6.21 -13.44
CA CYS A 75 -10.99 6.40 -13.32
C CYS A 75 -11.58 5.42 -12.28
N SER A 76 -12.36 5.92 -11.33
CA SER A 76 -12.98 5.07 -10.31
C SER A 76 -14.12 4.21 -10.84
N THR A 77 -14.70 4.58 -11.98
CA THR A 77 -15.87 3.91 -12.58
C THR A 77 -15.42 2.75 -13.47
N CYS A 78 -14.60 3.00 -14.49
CA CYS A 78 -14.15 1.98 -15.44
C CYS A 78 -12.73 1.43 -15.17
N SER A 79 -12.01 1.96 -14.18
CA SER A 79 -10.61 1.60 -13.87
C SER A 79 -9.57 1.85 -14.96
N ASN A 80 -9.94 2.57 -16.03
CA ASN A 80 -8.99 3.00 -17.07
C ASN A 80 -8.04 4.10 -16.57
N MET A 81 -6.85 4.15 -17.17
CA MET A 81 -5.80 5.12 -16.85
C MET A 81 -5.74 6.21 -17.92
N PHE A 82 -5.58 7.45 -17.49
CA PHE A 82 -5.49 8.62 -18.36
C PHE A 82 -4.38 9.54 -17.88
N SER A 83 -3.79 10.30 -18.79
CA SER A 83 -2.94 11.43 -18.44
C SER A 83 -3.72 12.43 -17.59
N ILE A 84 -3.11 12.92 -16.51
CA ILE A 84 -3.73 13.95 -15.68
C ILE A 84 -3.94 15.20 -16.53
N GLY A 85 -5.16 15.72 -16.55
CA GLY A 85 -5.51 16.93 -17.28
C GLY A 85 -6.89 16.86 -17.93
N GLN A 86 -7.03 17.54 -19.07
CA GLN A 86 -8.29 17.64 -19.82
C GLN A 86 -8.82 16.25 -20.24
N GLU A 87 -7.94 15.32 -20.61
CA GLU A 87 -8.34 13.97 -21.03
C GLU A 87 -9.05 13.19 -19.92
N TYR A 88 -8.49 13.19 -18.72
CA TYR A 88 -9.13 12.56 -17.56
C TYR A 88 -10.43 13.28 -17.18
N ASN A 89 -10.42 14.60 -17.13
CA ASN A 89 -11.58 15.40 -16.73
C ASN A 89 -12.75 15.23 -17.69
N GLN A 90 -12.50 15.24 -18.99
CA GLN A 90 -13.53 14.99 -19.99
C GLN A 90 -14.05 13.55 -19.91
N HIS A 91 -13.16 12.57 -19.74
CA HIS A 91 -13.56 11.17 -19.59
C HIS A 91 -14.52 10.97 -18.41
N VAL A 92 -14.22 11.50 -17.23
CA VAL A 92 -15.05 11.25 -16.03
C VAL A 92 -16.45 11.87 -16.10
N LEU A 93 -16.67 12.89 -16.94
CA LEU A 93 -17.99 13.49 -17.15
C LEU A 93 -18.96 12.54 -17.86
N TYR A 94 -18.43 11.73 -18.79
CA TYR A 94 -19.24 10.82 -19.62
C TYR A 94 -19.00 9.35 -19.31
N CYS A 95 -18.13 9.03 -18.36
CA CYS A 95 -17.86 7.65 -17.96
C CYS A 95 -19.08 7.05 -17.26
N GLN A 96 -19.92 6.38 -18.03
CA GLN A 96 -20.99 5.52 -17.55
C GLN A 96 -20.45 4.11 -17.32
N LYS A 97 -21.03 3.46 -16.31
CA LYS A 97 -20.58 2.20 -15.72
C LYS A 97 -20.49 1.05 -16.72
#